data_AF-A0A3D6DZL9-F1
#
_entry.id   AF-A0A3D6DZL9-F1
#
_cell.length_a   1.000
_cell.length_b   1.000
_cell.length_c   1.000
_cell.angle_alpha   90.00
_cell.angle_beta   90.00
_cell.angle_gamma   90.00
#
_symmetry.space_group_name_H-M   'P 1'
#
loop_
_entity.id
_entity.type
_entity.pdbx_description
1 polymer ?
#
loop_
_entity_poly.entity_id
_entity_poly.type
_entity_poly.pdbx_seq_one_letter_code
_entity_poly.pdbx_strand_id
1 'polypeptide(L)'
;SGHHGAIPASAMRSPGQFEHPLIVRAKCEIASAALANGAVPSHNVTTELRDLAVIRHDAERARNEFGYLRMWSIHPNQIVPIVEAMRPDFSEVENAAAILIAGQDGDWAPIQHLGLLHDRASYRYYWELLARAQATGMSLPEAARQRFFG
;
A
#
# COMPACT_ATOMS: atom_id res chain seq x y z
N SER A 1 -6.26 0.00 -28.97
CA SER A 1 -6.64 0.45 -27.62
C SER A 1 -8.12 0.82 -27.62
N GLY A 2 -8.82 0.74 -26.49
CA GLY A 2 -10.25 1.11 -26.37
C GLY A 2 -10.54 2.61 -26.57
N HIS A 3 -9.49 3.42 -26.69
CA HIS A 3 -9.57 4.86 -26.92
C HIS A 3 -9.34 5.25 -28.39
N HIS A 4 -9.37 4.30 -29.32
CA HIS A 4 -9.25 4.56 -30.77
C HIS A 4 -8.06 5.44 -31.17
N GLY A 5 -6.93 5.32 -30.46
CA GLY A 5 -5.71 6.10 -30.71
C GLY A 5 -5.63 7.46 -30.01
N ALA A 6 -6.66 7.87 -29.25
CA ALA A 6 -6.67 9.14 -28.52
C ALA A 6 -5.67 9.22 -27.36
N ILE A 7 -5.22 8.07 -26.85
CA ILE A 7 -4.16 8.00 -25.83
C ILE A 7 -2.85 7.59 -26.51
N PRO A 8 -1.80 8.44 -26.44
CA PRO A 8 -0.53 8.14 -27.09
C PRO A 8 0.18 6.96 -26.40
N ALA A 9 1.00 6.23 -27.16
CA ALA A 9 1.74 5.09 -26.62
C ALA A 9 2.68 5.46 -25.46
N SER A 10 3.20 6.69 -25.44
CA SER A 10 4.03 7.22 -24.35
C SER A 10 3.27 7.31 -23.02
N ALA A 11 1.95 7.50 -23.05
CA ALA A 11 1.12 7.48 -21.86
C ALA A 11 0.91 6.07 -21.30
N MET A 12 1.17 5.01 -22.07
CA MET A 12 1.01 3.63 -21.61
C MET A 12 2.25 3.08 -20.87
N ARG A 13 3.28 3.91 -20.67
CA ARG A 13 4.53 3.57 -19.99
C ARG A 13 4.92 4.69 -19.03
N SER A 14 5.85 4.41 -18.13
CA SER A 14 6.32 5.43 -17.18
C SER A 14 7.18 6.51 -17.85
N PRO A 15 7.10 7.76 -17.37
CA PRO A 15 6.22 8.22 -16.28
C PRO A 15 4.76 8.48 -16.73
N GLY A 16 4.48 8.50 -18.03
CA GLY A 16 3.19 8.85 -18.63
C GLY A 16 1.97 8.07 -18.12
N GLN A 17 2.14 6.80 -17.73
CA GLN A 17 1.06 5.97 -17.17
C GLN A 17 0.53 6.50 -15.84
N PHE A 18 1.26 7.39 -15.18
CA PHE A 18 0.87 8.04 -13.93
C PHE A 18 0.61 9.55 -14.09
N GLU A 19 0.68 10.08 -15.32
CA GLU A 19 0.57 11.52 -15.59
C GLU A 19 -0.54 11.86 -16.58
N HIS A 20 -0.79 10.98 -17.56
CA HIS A 20 -1.82 11.23 -18.56
C HIS A 20 -3.22 11.26 -17.89
N PRO A 21 -3.99 12.36 -17.99
CA PRO A 21 -5.20 12.57 -17.19
C PRO A 21 -6.24 11.45 -17.27
N LEU A 22 -6.45 10.87 -18.46
CA LEU A 22 -7.41 9.77 -18.62
C LEU A 22 -6.95 8.46 -17.96
N ILE A 23 -5.64 8.21 -17.91
CA ILE A 23 -5.09 7.01 -17.28
C ILE A 23 -5.09 7.20 -15.76
N VAL A 24 -4.69 8.39 -15.29
CA VAL A 24 -4.77 8.77 -13.87
C VAL A 24 -6.19 8.61 -13.36
N ARG A 25 -7.18 9.18 -14.07
CA ARG A 25 -8.60 9.02 -13.73
C ARG A 25 -8.99 7.56 -13.62
N ALA A 26 -8.67 6.74 -14.63
CA ALA A 26 -9.02 5.32 -14.62
C ALA A 26 -8.38 4.56 -13.46
N LYS A 27 -7.10 4.82 -13.16
CA LYS A 27 -6.39 4.20 -12.03
C LYS A 27 -7.03 4.56 -10.70
N CYS A 28 -7.42 5.82 -10.49
CA CYS A 28 -8.09 6.27 -9.27
C CYS A 28 -9.48 5.65 -9.13
N GLU A 29 -10.28 5.62 -10.21
CA GLU A 29 -11.62 5.00 -10.19
C GLU A 29 -11.57 3.53 -9.79
N ILE A 30 -10.62 2.77 -10.33
CA ILE A 30 -10.41 1.36 -9.96
C ILE A 30 -10.03 1.22 -8.49
N ALA A 31 -9.08 2.04 -8.01
CA ALA A 31 -8.63 1.96 -6.62
C ALA A 31 -9.76 2.32 -5.64
N SER A 32 -10.47 3.42 -5.89
CA SER A 32 -11.60 3.85 -5.06
C SER A 32 -12.72 2.80 -5.04
N ALA A 33 -13.08 2.22 -6.20
CA ALA A 33 -14.11 1.20 -6.27
C ALA A 33 -13.73 -0.08 -5.51
N ALA A 34 -12.47 -0.53 -5.64
CA ALA A 34 -11.99 -1.70 -4.92
C ALA A 34 -12.01 -1.48 -3.39
N LEU A 35 -11.45 -0.36 -2.93
CA LEU A 35 -11.39 -0.01 -1.50
C LEU A 35 -12.78 0.13 -0.89
N ALA A 36 -13.72 0.77 -1.59
CA ALA A 36 -15.10 0.92 -1.12
C ALA A 36 -15.84 -0.42 -0.96
N ASN A 37 -15.38 -1.47 -1.63
CA ASN A 37 -15.98 -2.81 -1.60
C ASN A 37 -15.11 -3.83 -0.85
N GLY A 38 -14.09 -3.39 -0.10
CA GLY A 38 -13.17 -4.28 0.63
C GLY A 38 -12.33 -5.19 -0.28
N ALA A 39 -12.21 -4.88 -1.57
CA ALA A 39 -11.37 -5.59 -2.51
C ALA A 39 -9.96 -4.98 -2.55
N VAL A 40 -8.97 -5.79 -2.92
CA VAL A 40 -7.57 -5.35 -3.02
C VAL A 40 -7.33 -4.73 -4.41
N PRO A 41 -7.09 -3.41 -4.51
CA PRO A 41 -6.72 -2.80 -5.79
C PRO A 41 -5.35 -3.32 -6.25
N SER A 42 -5.31 -3.85 -7.47
CA SER A 42 -4.10 -4.44 -8.07
C SER A 42 -3.66 -3.65 -9.31
N HIS A 43 -2.44 -3.13 -9.25
CA HIS A 43 -1.84 -2.32 -10.30
C HIS A 43 -1.35 -3.19 -11.45
N ASN A 44 -1.33 -2.62 -12.66
CA ASN A 44 -0.78 -3.27 -13.85
C ASN A 44 0.74 -3.47 -13.75
N VAL A 45 1.26 -4.19 -14.73
CA VAL A 45 2.68 -4.52 -14.87
C VAL A 45 3.49 -3.29 -15.29
N THR A 46 4.76 -3.26 -14.91
CA THR A 46 5.77 -2.42 -15.56
C THR A 46 6.33 -3.16 -16.77
N THR A 47 6.37 -2.53 -17.94
CA THR A 47 6.93 -3.16 -19.16
C THR A 47 8.46 -3.10 -19.23
N GLU A 48 9.09 -2.26 -18.41
CA GLU A 48 10.55 -2.24 -18.23
C GLU A 48 11.01 -3.52 -17.50
N LEU A 49 12.07 -4.14 -17.99
CA LEU A 49 12.54 -5.47 -17.55
C LEU A 49 13.94 -5.43 -16.90
N ARG A 50 14.71 -4.37 -17.15
CA ARG A 50 16.12 -4.26 -16.77
C ARG A 50 16.34 -3.18 -15.73
N ASP A 51 15.70 -2.02 -15.90
CA ASP A 51 15.87 -0.92 -14.97
C ASP A 51 15.01 -1.13 -13.70
N LEU A 52 15.67 -1.61 -12.64
CA LEU A 52 15.04 -1.86 -11.34
C LEU A 52 14.54 -0.58 -10.66
N ALA A 53 15.15 0.57 -10.95
CA ALA A 53 14.72 1.83 -10.37
C ALA A 53 13.37 2.26 -10.94
N VAL A 54 13.17 2.10 -12.26
CA VAL A 54 11.86 2.34 -12.90
C VAL A 54 10.79 1.41 -12.34
N ILE A 55 11.11 0.11 -12.20
CA ILE A 55 10.16 -0.87 -11.64
C ILE A 55 9.78 -0.51 -10.20
N ARG A 56 10.76 -0.17 -9.36
CA ARG A 56 10.53 0.26 -7.98
C ARG A 56 9.67 1.52 -7.94
N HIS A 57 10.01 2.51 -8.75
CA HIS A 57 9.32 3.79 -8.77
C HIS A 57 7.85 3.63 -9.19
N ASP A 58 7.56 2.80 -10.18
CA ASP A 58 6.17 2.48 -10.57
C ASP A 58 5.36 1.91 -9.40
N ALA A 59 5.97 0.98 -8.64
CA ALA A 59 5.34 0.38 -7.47
C ALA A 59 5.14 1.39 -6.34
N GLU A 60 6.12 2.27 -6.09
CA GLU A 60 6.03 3.36 -5.11
C GLU A 60 4.91 4.34 -5.45
N ARG A 61 4.82 4.79 -6.72
CA ARG A 61 3.75 5.69 -7.16
C ARG A 61 2.38 5.02 -7.04
N ALA A 62 2.28 3.77 -7.52
CA ALA A 62 1.05 2.99 -7.40
C ALA A 62 0.58 2.89 -5.93
N ARG A 63 1.51 2.67 -4.99
CA ARG A 63 1.22 2.57 -3.56
C ARG A 63 0.87 3.92 -2.93
N ASN A 64 1.72 4.91 -3.09
CA ASN A 64 1.69 6.15 -2.32
C ASN A 64 0.79 7.23 -2.92
N GLU A 65 0.59 7.22 -4.24
CA GLU A 65 -0.22 8.24 -4.93
C GLU A 65 -1.61 7.72 -5.33
N PHE A 66 -1.72 6.42 -5.64
CA PHE A 66 -2.94 5.84 -6.23
C PHE A 66 -3.65 4.81 -5.32
N GLY A 67 -3.11 4.50 -4.15
CA GLY A 67 -3.75 3.60 -3.18
C GLY A 67 -3.81 2.12 -3.60
N TYR A 68 -2.94 1.70 -4.53
CA TYR A 68 -2.81 0.28 -4.88
C TYR A 68 -2.08 -0.48 -3.78
N LEU A 69 -2.55 -1.70 -3.51
CA LEU A 69 -2.02 -2.57 -2.45
C LEU A 69 -1.35 -3.83 -3.00
N ARG A 70 -1.36 -3.99 -4.33
CA ARG A 70 -0.77 -5.09 -5.06
C ARG A 70 -0.31 -4.58 -6.43
N MET A 71 0.69 -5.23 -7.02
CA MET A 71 1.12 -4.98 -8.39
C MET A 71 1.51 -6.28 -9.08
N TRP A 72 1.24 -6.38 -10.38
CA TRP A 72 1.60 -7.54 -11.19
C TRP A 72 3.08 -7.50 -11.58
N SER A 73 3.71 -8.68 -11.59
CA SER A 73 5.04 -8.89 -12.15
C SER A 73 4.94 -9.73 -13.43
N ILE A 74 5.73 -9.37 -14.43
CA ILE A 74 5.91 -10.14 -15.69
C ILE A 74 7.32 -10.72 -15.83
N HIS A 75 8.20 -10.45 -14.87
CA HIS A 75 9.58 -10.92 -14.90
C HIS A 75 10.15 -11.10 -13.48
N PRO A 76 10.95 -12.14 -13.20
CA PRO A 76 11.48 -12.41 -11.85
C PRO A 76 12.19 -11.21 -11.21
N ASN A 77 12.96 -10.44 -11.99
CA ASN A 77 13.64 -9.23 -11.49
C ASN A 77 12.70 -8.14 -10.95
N GLN A 78 11.41 -8.18 -11.30
CA GLN A 78 10.41 -7.23 -10.80
C GLN A 78 9.86 -7.61 -9.42
N ILE A 79 9.99 -8.88 -9.01
CA ILE A 79 9.33 -9.39 -7.79
C ILE A 79 9.83 -8.64 -6.54
N VAL A 80 11.14 -8.60 -6.31
CA VAL A 80 11.72 -8.00 -5.11
C VAL A 80 11.45 -6.48 -5.05
N PRO A 81 11.72 -5.68 -6.11
CA PRO A 81 11.40 -4.26 -6.10
C PRO A 81 9.92 -3.96 -5.85
N ILE A 82 9.00 -4.73 -6.45
CA ILE A 82 7.56 -4.57 -6.24
C ILE A 82 7.19 -4.88 -4.78
N VAL A 83 7.66 -6.01 -4.25
CA VAL A 83 7.36 -6.41 -2.87
C VAL A 83 7.85 -5.38 -1.88
N GLU A 84 9.08 -4.87 -2.06
CA GLU A 84 9.64 -3.84 -1.18
C GLU A 84 8.86 -2.53 -1.24
N ALA A 85 8.51 -2.04 -2.43
CA ALA A 85 7.79 -0.78 -2.60
C ALA A 85 6.31 -0.85 -2.16
N MET A 86 5.70 -2.04 -2.16
CA MET A 86 4.29 -2.25 -1.75
C MET A 86 4.13 -2.52 -0.25
N ARG A 87 5.23 -2.75 0.48
CA ARG A 87 5.19 -2.92 1.94
C ARG A 87 4.74 -1.62 2.63
N PRO A 88 4.04 -1.70 3.76
CA PRO A 88 3.80 -0.54 4.61
C PRO A 88 5.10 0.12 5.08
N ASP A 89 5.04 1.39 5.46
CA ASP A 89 6.16 2.11 6.07
C ASP A 89 6.46 1.54 7.46
N PHE A 90 7.74 1.33 7.78
CA PHE A 90 8.17 0.75 9.05
C PHE A 90 7.83 1.63 10.25
N SER A 91 7.98 2.94 10.12
CA SER A 91 7.62 3.89 11.19
C SER A 91 6.13 3.88 11.48
N GLU A 92 5.28 3.72 10.46
CA GLU A 92 3.84 3.59 10.65
C GLU A 92 3.49 2.27 11.36
N VAL A 93 4.20 1.18 11.05
CA VAL A 93 4.00 -0.13 11.69
C VAL A 93 4.43 -0.11 13.16
N GLU A 94 5.54 0.55 13.50
CA GLU A 94 5.96 0.73 14.89
C GLU A 94 4.95 1.56 15.69
N ASN A 95 4.47 2.66 15.10
CA ASN A 95 3.44 3.48 15.72
C ASN A 95 2.12 2.71 15.90
N ALA A 96 1.70 1.96 14.88
CA ALA A 96 0.53 1.08 14.96
C ALA A 96 0.65 0.06 16.09
N ALA A 97 1.81 -0.59 16.21
CA ALA A 97 2.09 -1.52 17.29
C ALA A 97 1.99 -0.85 18.67
N ALA A 98 2.60 0.32 18.84
CA ALA A 98 2.57 1.05 20.11
C ALA A 98 1.14 1.46 20.51
N ILE A 99 0.36 2.00 19.56
CA ILE A 99 -1.03 2.42 19.78
C ILE A 99 -1.91 1.22 20.15
N LEU A 100 -1.78 0.10 19.43
CA LEU A 100 -2.59 -1.09 19.68
C LEU A 100 -2.24 -1.77 21.00
N ILE A 101 -0.95 -1.82 21.36
CA ILE A 101 -0.49 -2.34 22.67
C ILE A 101 -1.06 -1.49 23.80
N ALA A 102 -0.92 -0.16 23.71
CA ALA A 102 -1.45 0.75 24.72
C ALA A 102 -2.98 0.69 24.79
N GLY A 103 -3.66 0.55 23.65
CA GLY A 103 -5.10 0.31 23.58
C GLY A 103 -5.48 -0.99 24.29
N GLN A 104 -4.76 -2.09 24.04
CA GLN A 104 -4.99 -3.37 24.72
C GLN A 104 -4.75 -3.27 26.24
N ASP A 105 -3.68 -2.60 26.68
CA ASP A 105 -3.36 -2.39 28.09
C ASP A 105 -4.40 -1.51 28.82
N GLY A 106 -5.09 -0.65 28.07
CA GLY A 106 -6.19 0.20 28.54
C GLY A 106 -7.59 -0.38 28.29
N ASP A 107 -7.73 -1.69 28.11
CA ASP A 107 -9.02 -2.36 27.85
C ASP A 107 -9.81 -1.78 26.65
N TRP A 108 -9.08 -1.28 25.65
CA TRP A 108 -9.60 -0.60 24.46
C TRP A 108 -10.43 0.66 24.77
N ALA A 109 -10.21 1.28 25.94
CA ALA A 109 -10.65 2.63 26.25
C ALA A 109 -9.81 3.67 25.47
N PRO A 110 -10.31 4.89 25.25
CA PRO A 110 -9.52 5.92 24.57
C PRO A 110 -8.20 6.22 25.28
N ILE A 111 -7.12 6.34 24.50
CA ILE A 111 -5.76 6.63 24.98
C ILE A 111 -5.23 7.92 24.36
N GLN A 112 -4.21 8.50 24.98
CA GLN A 112 -3.39 9.52 24.36
C GLN A 112 -2.04 8.91 23.96
N HIS A 113 -1.63 9.06 22.69
CA HIS A 113 -0.33 8.64 22.20
C HIS A 113 0.31 9.78 21.40
N LEU A 114 1.54 10.17 21.75
CA LEU A 114 2.27 11.30 21.13
C LEU A 114 1.44 12.61 21.03
N GLY A 115 0.60 12.87 22.03
CA GLY A 115 -0.26 14.05 22.08
C GLY A 115 -1.59 13.93 21.34
N LEU A 116 -1.85 12.83 20.62
CA LEU A 116 -3.09 12.58 19.87
C LEU A 116 -4.02 11.62 20.62
N LEU A 117 -5.33 11.87 20.54
CA LEU A 117 -6.37 10.97 21.05
C LEU A 117 -6.55 9.81 20.07
N HIS A 118 -6.54 8.59 20.60
CA HIS A 118 -6.84 7.38 19.86
C HIS A 118 -7.96 6.62 20.53
N ASP A 119 -8.92 6.16 19.72
CA ASP A 119 -10.07 5.38 20.11
C ASP A 119 -10.26 4.16 19.19
N ARG A 120 -11.37 3.45 19.36
CA ARG A 120 -11.72 2.27 18.55
C ARG A 120 -11.76 2.53 17.05
N ALA A 121 -12.11 3.74 16.61
CA ALA A 121 -12.11 4.06 15.19
C ALA A 121 -10.67 4.09 14.65
N SER A 122 -9.77 4.75 15.37
CA SER A 122 -8.34 4.76 15.01
C SER A 122 -7.67 3.40 15.19
N TYR A 123 -8.04 2.61 16.21
CA TYR A 123 -7.49 1.27 16.42
C TYR A 123 -7.77 0.34 15.24
N ARG A 124 -8.96 0.42 14.64
CA ARG A 124 -9.27 -0.36 13.44
C ARG A 124 -8.30 -0.08 12.29
N TYR A 125 -7.99 1.19 12.06
CA TYR A 125 -7.01 1.58 11.04
C TYR A 125 -5.63 0.99 11.33
N TYR A 126 -5.13 1.17 12.56
CA TYR A 126 -3.81 0.65 12.94
C TYR A 126 -3.76 -0.88 12.96
N TRP A 127 -4.88 -1.55 13.28
CA TRP A 127 -5.00 -3.00 13.19
C TRP A 127 -4.87 -3.48 11.74
N GLU A 128 -5.61 -2.87 10.82
CA GLU A 128 -5.53 -3.23 9.39
C GLU A 128 -4.12 -3.01 8.84
N LEU A 129 -3.45 -1.94 9.27
CA LEU A 129 -2.05 -1.66 8.93
C LEU A 129 -1.10 -2.73 9.48
N LEU A 130 -1.20 -3.05 10.78
CA LEU A 130 -0.34 -4.03 11.44
C LEU A 130 -0.54 -5.45 10.89
N ALA A 131 -1.80 -5.86 10.66
CA ALA A 131 -2.14 -7.15 10.05
C ALA A 131 -1.61 -7.25 8.61
N ARG A 132 -1.65 -6.15 7.84
CA ARG A 132 -1.07 -6.11 6.49
C ARG A 132 0.45 -6.23 6.54
N ALA A 133 1.11 -5.54 7.45
CA ALA A 133 2.55 -5.64 7.64
C ALA A 133 2.96 -7.10 7.91
N GLN A 134 2.25 -7.78 8.82
CA GLN A 134 2.40 -9.22 9.06
C GLN A 134 2.26 -10.04 7.78
N ALA A 135 1.17 -9.86 7.04
CA ALA A 135 0.87 -10.66 5.84
C ALA A 135 1.89 -10.46 4.70
N THR A 136 2.55 -9.29 4.66
CA THR A 136 3.61 -8.97 3.68
C THR A 136 5.02 -9.43 4.11
N GLY A 137 5.13 -10.14 5.24
CA GLY A 137 6.40 -10.65 5.76
C GLY A 137 7.32 -9.56 6.29
N MET A 138 6.74 -8.44 6.74
CA MET A 138 7.48 -7.36 7.37
C MET A 138 7.86 -7.74 8.80
N SER A 139 9.06 -7.36 9.25
CA SER A 139 9.45 -7.50 10.65
C SER A 139 8.56 -6.63 11.53
N LEU A 140 7.93 -7.24 12.53
CA LEU A 140 7.10 -6.54 13.51
C LEU A 140 7.84 -6.41 14.85
N PRO A 141 7.54 -5.39 15.65
CA PRO A 141 7.97 -5.35 17.05
C PRO A 141 7.56 -6.62 17.78
N GLU A 142 8.49 -7.23 18.52
CA GLU A 142 8.31 -8.54 19.13
C GLU A 142 7.07 -8.60 20.05
N ALA A 143 6.84 -7.54 20.82
CA ALA A 143 5.67 -7.44 21.69
C ALA A 143 4.35 -7.49 20.91
N ALA A 144 4.27 -6.80 19.77
CA ALA A 144 3.08 -6.81 18.92
C ALA A 144 2.90 -8.18 18.24
N ARG A 145 4.00 -8.79 17.81
CA ARG A 145 3.99 -10.15 17.24
C ARG A 145 3.40 -11.16 18.23
N GLN A 146 3.91 -11.17 19.46
CA GLN A 146 3.44 -12.10 20.50
C GLN A 146 1.98 -11.86 20.91
N ARG A 147 1.57 -10.60 21.07
CA ARG A 147 0.22 -10.25 21.54
C ARG A 147 -0.88 -10.52 20.52
N PHE A 148 -0.58 -10.36 19.23
CA PHE A 148 -1.59 -10.33 18.19
C PHE A 148 -1.49 -11.43 17.12
N PHE A 149 -0.32 -12.07 16.97
CA PHE A 149 -0.06 -13.06 15.93
C PHE A 149 0.73 -14.29 16.43
N GLY A 150 0.94 -14.40 17.75
CA GLY A 150 1.67 -15.48 18.42
C GLY A 150 0.79 -16.63 18.86
#